data_AF-A0A940QAD2-F1
#
_entry.id   AF-A0A940QAD2-F1
#
_cell.length_a   1.000
_cell.length_b   1.000
_cell.length_c   1.000
_cell.angle_alpha   90.00
_cell.angle_beta   90.00
_cell.angle_gamma   90.00
#
_symmetry.space_group_name_H-M   'P 1'
#
loop_
_entity.id
_entity.type
_entity.pdbx_description
1 polymer ?
#
loop_
_entity_poly.entity_id
_entity_poly.type
_entity_poly.pdbx_seq_one_letter_code
_entity_poly.pdbx_strand_id
1 'polypeptide(L)'
;MPDEFEVSGMVCQDGNIYYSNPQSPDSDGDGLLDGQEISYKADKAVHYNYGLKKDEITYYSVSFKMYSNPMEADTDGDGLEDKAELEVGTQAWSSDSDNDSILDGDDIYPLTPYEFESAYFWEIVDYDSENDEWVTGPYFADFDNVREVASIMERFYYNDDIEKNSNLGYINEQNNPPVNGMKYGHEYTMDYNGCELIAIYNALKLTRKQHDLSEIALEFEINGGMSMTTQLLSTHSSFSSVPSTQLGIIVKSGYFGSNPFCIRRYLNAHKFANEQTNSLSELQSWVKPGGVFIVSCWNSKEDISYGLHTFAVICNNQGQLRTYNGYDDSIEYNDLSEILSCYKQRSFITGYYIY
;
A
#
# COMPACT_ATOMS: atom_id res chain seq x y z
N MET A 1 29.50 2.59 15.95
CA MET A 1 30.85 2.06 15.61
C MET A 1 31.88 2.96 16.32
N PRO A 2 33.22 2.79 16.30
CA PRO A 2 34.11 3.84 16.81
C PRO A 2 34.07 5.07 15.90
N ASP A 3 33.86 6.26 16.50
CA ASP A 3 33.73 7.55 15.79
C ASP A 3 34.85 7.80 14.76
N GLU A 4 36.08 7.38 15.07
CA GLU A 4 37.21 7.54 14.16
C GLU A 4 37.04 6.77 12.84
N PHE A 5 36.41 5.59 12.87
CA PHE A 5 36.13 4.80 11.68
C PHE A 5 34.97 5.40 10.87
N GLU A 6 33.94 5.88 11.56
CA GLU A 6 32.75 6.48 10.96
C GLU A 6 33.13 7.74 10.14
N VAL A 7 34.07 8.54 10.66
CA VAL A 7 34.59 9.75 9.97
C VAL A 7 35.68 9.44 8.95
N SER A 8 36.61 8.53 9.27
CA SER A 8 37.77 8.26 8.40
C SER A 8 37.44 7.33 7.23
N GLY A 9 36.28 6.67 7.29
CA GLY A 9 35.82 5.72 6.30
C GLY A 9 36.19 4.27 6.64
N MET A 10 35.27 3.38 6.33
CA MET A 10 35.34 1.95 6.55
C MET A 10 35.49 1.26 5.20
N VAL A 11 36.69 0.76 4.91
CA VAL A 11 36.96 0.05 3.65
C VAL A 11 36.39 -1.36 3.77
N CYS A 12 35.34 -1.65 3.01
CA CYS A 12 34.61 -2.91 3.04
C CYS A 12 35.13 -3.91 2.01
N GLN A 13 34.55 -5.11 2.01
CA GLN A 13 35.04 -6.26 1.24
C GLN A 13 34.87 -6.11 -0.28
N ASP A 14 33.97 -5.24 -0.69
CA ASP A 14 33.71 -4.83 -2.07
C ASP A 14 34.73 -3.79 -2.60
N GLY A 15 35.58 -3.26 -1.71
CA GLY A 15 36.59 -2.26 -2.04
C GLY A 15 36.08 -0.82 -1.97
N ASN A 16 34.82 -0.59 -1.61
CA ASN A 16 34.26 0.73 -1.40
C ASN A 16 34.52 1.23 0.03
N ILE A 17 34.35 2.53 0.22
CA ILE A 17 34.52 3.20 1.51
C ILE A 17 33.15 3.68 1.98
N TYR A 18 32.73 3.18 3.13
CA TYR A 18 31.48 3.55 3.77
C TYR A 18 31.74 4.47 4.96
N TYR A 19 30.78 5.34 5.23
CA TYR A 19 30.82 6.30 6.34
C TYR A 19 29.51 6.18 7.12
N SER A 20 29.53 6.63 8.36
CA SER A 20 28.30 6.80 9.15
C SER A 20 28.43 8.03 10.04
N ASN A 21 27.39 8.36 10.80
CA ASN A 21 27.34 9.56 11.61
C ASN A 21 27.85 9.30 13.04
N PRO A 22 29.03 9.83 13.44
CA PRO A 22 29.57 9.60 14.79
C PRO A 22 28.76 10.22 15.93
N GLN A 23 27.72 11.01 15.61
CA GLN A 23 26.81 11.58 16.61
C GLN A 23 25.47 10.83 16.66
N SER A 24 25.27 9.82 15.82
CA SER A 24 24.07 8.97 15.79
C SER A 24 24.49 7.51 15.73
N PRO A 25 24.19 6.69 16.75
CA PRO A 25 24.57 5.28 16.73
C PRO A 25 23.77 4.44 15.72
N ASP A 26 22.74 5.02 15.13
CA ASP A 26 21.85 4.54 14.07
C ASP A 26 21.70 5.74 13.12
N SER A 27 22.37 5.68 11.98
CA SER A 27 22.70 6.85 11.16
C SER A 27 21.62 7.20 10.14
N ASP A 28 20.86 6.23 9.65
CA ASP A 28 19.73 6.38 8.73
C ASP A 28 18.37 6.20 9.41
N GLY A 29 18.32 5.63 10.62
CA GLY A 29 17.13 5.56 11.45
C GLY A 29 16.24 4.35 11.19
N ASP A 30 16.74 3.29 10.54
CA ASP A 30 16.01 2.04 10.29
C ASP A 30 15.88 1.17 11.57
N GLY A 31 16.68 1.49 12.60
CA GLY A 31 16.73 0.80 13.87
C GLY A 31 17.78 -0.31 13.99
N LEU A 32 18.63 -0.49 12.99
CA LEU A 32 19.95 -1.11 13.10
C LEU A 32 20.96 -0.06 13.55
N LEU A 33 21.90 -0.46 14.41
CA LEU A 33 23.02 0.40 14.76
C LEU A 33 24.09 0.30 13.68
N ASP A 34 24.86 1.36 13.42
CA ASP A 34 25.95 1.37 12.43
C ASP A 34 26.95 0.20 12.64
N GLY A 35 27.11 -0.23 13.90
CA GLY A 35 27.98 -1.36 14.27
C GLY A 35 27.39 -2.76 14.07
N GLN A 36 26.08 -2.85 13.86
CA GLN A 36 25.36 -4.06 13.43
C GLN A 36 25.43 -4.20 11.92
N GLU A 37 25.30 -3.09 11.20
CA GLU A 37 25.35 -3.03 9.74
C GLU A 37 26.77 -3.20 9.21
N ILE A 38 27.75 -2.57 9.87
CA ILE A 38 29.17 -2.78 9.60
C ILE A 38 29.83 -3.32 10.87
N SER A 39 30.21 -4.59 10.85
CA SER A 39 31.04 -5.18 11.90
C SER A 39 32.53 -5.01 11.57
N TYR A 40 33.37 -4.90 12.59
CA TYR A 40 34.83 -4.85 12.39
C TYR A 40 35.54 -5.90 13.24
N LYS A 41 36.69 -6.34 12.74
CA LYS A 41 37.62 -7.20 13.47
C LYS A 41 39.00 -6.57 13.46
N ALA A 42 39.56 -6.36 14.65
CA ALA A 42 40.93 -5.90 14.83
C ALA A 42 41.85 -7.08 15.11
N ASP A 43 42.75 -7.37 14.16
CA ASP A 43 43.79 -8.38 14.31
C ASP A 43 45.13 -7.71 14.66
N LYS A 44 45.78 -8.21 15.71
CA LYS A 44 47.07 -7.70 16.20
C LYS A 44 48.21 -8.49 15.55
N ALA A 45 49.07 -7.83 14.80
CA ALA A 45 50.31 -8.39 14.28
C ALA A 45 51.51 -7.76 15.00
N VAL A 46 52.20 -8.53 15.83
CA VAL A 46 53.43 -8.06 16.49
C VAL A 46 54.63 -8.42 15.62
N HIS A 47 55.41 -7.41 15.21
CA HIS A 47 56.65 -7.61 14.47
C HIS A 47 57.86 -7.26 15.36
N TYR A 48 58.79 -8.20 15.51
CA TYR A 48 60.03 -7.99 16.23
C TYR A 48 61.13 -7.58 15.25
N ASN A 49 61.69 -6.39 15.44
CA ASN A 49 62.80 -5.92 14.62
C ASN A 49 64.13 -6.49 15.17
N TYR A 50 64.89 -7.25 14.38
CA TYR A 50 66.18 -7.82 14.80
C TYR A 50 67.35 -6.84 14.55
N GLY A 51 67.25 -5.62 15.09
CA GLY A 51 68.32 -4.59 15.07
C GLY A 51 69.09 -4.48 16.40
N LEU A 52 70.05 -3.53 16.47
CA LEU A 52 70.91 -3.28 17.64
C LEU A 52 70.18 -2.75 18.90
N LYS A 53 68.87 -2.50 18.82
CA LYS A 53 67.95 -2.33 19.94
C LYS A 53 66.68 -3.13 19.66
N LYS A 54 66.24 -3.91 20.65
CA LYS A 54 65.03 -4.74 20.57
C LYS A 54 63.81 -3.85 20.82
N ASP A 55 63.34 -3.19 19.78
CA ASP A 55 62.09 -2.41 19.82
C ASP A 55 60.96 -3.26 19.22
N GLU A 56 59.86 -3.41 19.98
CA GLU A 56 58.65 -4.15 19.56
C GLU A 56 57.74 -3.19 18.79
N ILE A 57 57.50 -3.45 17.51
CA ILE A 57 56.52 -2.69 16.72
C ILE A 57 55.28 -3.56 16.57
N THR A 58 54.17 -3.08 17.13
CA THR A 58 52.86 -3.72 16.97
C THR A 58 52.11 -3.02 15.84
N TYR A 59 51.64 -3.79 14.86
CA TYR A 59 50.68 -3.36 13.85
C TYR A 59 49.29 -3.89 14.22
N TYR A 60 48.26 -3.11 13.91
CA TYR A 60 46.87 -3.55 13.95
C TYR A 60 46.33 -3.50 12.53
N SER A 61 45.74 -4.60 12.07
CA SER A 61 44.91 -4.62 10.86
C SER A 61 43.46 -4.65 11.28
N VAL A 62 42.66 -3.73 10.74
CA VAL A 62 41.22 -3.71 10.93
C VAL A 62 40.59 -4.16 9.62
N SER A 63 39.72 -5.16 9.69
CA SER A 63 38.88 -5.60 8.57
C SER A 63 37.43 -5.31 8.88
N PHE A 64 36.72 -4.70 7.93
CA PHE A 64 35.29 -4.44 8.02
C PHE A 64 34.50 -5.51 7.28
N LYS A 65 33.34 -5.89 7.82
CA LYS A 65 32.34 -6.73 7.19
C LYS A 65 31.02 -6.01 7.26
N MET A 66 30.53 -5.66 6.08
CA MET A 66 29.27 -4.99 5.86
C MET A 66 28.15 -6.01 5.67
N TYR A 67 26.97 -5.67 6.16
CA TYR A 67 25.72 -6.40 6.04
C TYR A 67 24.69 -5.53 5.33
N SER A 68 24.68 -4.23 5.61
CA SER A 68 23.89 -3.17 4.94
C SER A 68 24.67 -1.84 4.97
N ASN A 69 24.16 -0.79 4.34
CA ASN A 69 24.76 0.54 4.28
C ASN A 69 24.18 1.45 5.40
N PRO A 70 24.98 1.88 6.38
CA PRO A 70 24.52 2.65 7.55
C PRO A 70 24.07 4.09 7.25
N MET A 71 23.82 4.43 6.00
CA MET A 71 23.35 5.74 5.57
C MET A 71 22.11 5.63 4.68
N GLU A 72 21.60 4.41 4.48
CA GLU A 72 20.50 4.07 3.59
C GLU A 72 19.64 3.03 4.31
N ALA A 73 18.49 3.44 4.86
CA ALA A 73 17.59 2.57 5.59
C ALA A 73 17.05 1.36 4.79
N ASP A 74 17.18 1.43 3.46
CA ASP A 74 16.91 0.39 2.48
C ASP A 74 18.08 0.45 1.48
N THR A 75 19.03 -0.47 1.65
CA THR A 75 20.34 -0.42 1.01
C THR A 75 20.28 -0.73 -0.50
N ASP A 76 19.37 -1.58 -0.94
CA ASP A 76 19.22 -1.91 -2.37
C ASP A 76 18.02 -1.23 -3.05
N GLY A 77 17.19 -0.54 -2.27
CA GLY A 77 16.13 0.35 -2.74
C GLY A 77 14.91 -0.39 -3.24
N ASP A 78 14.61 -1.56 -2.68
CA ASP A 78 13.51 -2.43 -3.12
C ASP A 78 12.19 -2.24 -2.35
N GLY A 79 12.22 -1.43 -1.29
CA GLY A 79 11.09 -1.11 -0.43
C GLY A 79 11.06 -1.85 0.91
N LEU A 80 11.97 -2.81 1.15
CA LEU A 80 12.13 -3.49 2.44
C LEU A 80 13.32 -2.92 3.21
N GLU A 81 13.07 -2.24 4.34
CA GLU A 81 14.16 -1.67 5.16
C GLU A 81 15.13 -2.76 5.65
N ASP A 82 16.42 -2.45 5.77
CA ASP A 82 17.50 -3.41 6.06
C ASP A 82 17.25 -4.20 7.36
N LYS A 83 16.66 -3.55 8.36
CA LYS A 83 16.21 -4.20 9.58
C LYS A 83 15.12 -5.26 9.33
N ALA A 84 14.12 -4.93 8.51
CA ALA A 84 13.04 -5.85 8.16
C ALA A 84 13.58 -7.03 7.36
N GLU A 85 14.53 -6.78 6.46
CA GLU A 85 15.24 -7.83 5.73
C GLU A 85 15.98 -8.79 6.65
N LEU A 86 16.68 -8.27 7.67
CA LEU A 86 17.33 -9.09 8.68
C LEU A 86 16.34 -9.97 9.46
N GLU A 87 15.13 -9.48 9.71
CA GLU A 87 14.07 -10.20 10.43
C GLU A 87 13.42 -11.29 9.57
N VAL A 88 13.17 -11.01 8.29
CA VAL A 88 12.56 -11.94 7.33
C VAL A 88 13.59 -12.94 6.77
N GLY A 89 14.87 -12.55 6.71
CA GLY A 89 15.99 -13.36 6.24
C GLY A 89 16.39 -13.12 4.79
N THR A 90 15.98 -12.00 4.20
CA THR A 90 16.39 -11.53 2.87
C THR A 90 17.78 -10.87 2.92
N GLN A 91 18.23 -10.30 1.81
CA GLN A 91 19.60 -9.81 1.63
C GLN A 91 19.60 -8.33 1.23
N ALA A 92 20.05 -7.45 2.12
CA ALA A 92 20.15 -5.99 1.93
C ALA A 92 20.97 -5.46 0.75
N TRP A 93 21.53 -6.34 -0.09
CA TRP A 93 22.25 -5.94 -1.30
C TRP A 93 21.66 -6.61 -2.55
N SER A 94 20.48 -7.20 -2.42
CA SER A 94 19.81 -8.02 -3.41
C SER A 94 18.32 -7.78 -3.31
N SER A 95 17.84 -6.89 -4.17
CA SER A 95 16.44 -6.46 -4.25
C SER A 95 15.44 -7.54 -4.71
N ASP A 96 15.85 -8.81 -4.69
CA ASP A 96 15.15 -10.00 -5.14
C ASP A 96 15.97 -11.20 -4.62
N SER A 97 15.72 -11.59 -3.37
CA SER A 97 16.54 -12.55 -2.63
C SER A 97 16.40 -13.96 -3.15
N ASP A 98 15.26 -14.32 -3.74
CA ASP A 98 14.99 -15.66 -4.24
C ASP A 98 15.03 -15.79 -5.77
N ASN A 99 15.21 -14.67 -6.48
CA ASN A 99 15.41 -14.53 -7.92
C ASN A 99 14.19 -14.90 -8.77
N ASP A 100 12.98 -14.66 -8.26
CA ASP A 100 11.73 -14.88 -9.00
C ASP A 100 11.22 -13.64 -9.77
N SER A 101 11.96 -12.52 -9.66
CA SER A 101 11.67 -11.21 -10.24
C SER A 101 10.65 -10.35 -9.50
N ILE A 102 10.10 -10.76 -8.36
CA ILE A 102 9.37 -9.90 -7.42
C ILE A 102 10.42 -9.28 -6.49
N LEU A 103 10.25 -8.00 -6.14
CA LEU A 103 11.19 -7.35 -5.19
C LEU A 103 10.86 -7.79 -3.77
N ASP A 104 11.84 -7.92 -2.87
CA ASP A 104 11.56 -8.44 -1.52
C ASP A 104 10.58 -7.54 -0.75
N GLY A 105 10.63 -6.22 -0.99
CA GLY A 105 9.65 -5.25 -0.47
C GLY A 105 8.21 -5.41 -1.00
N ASP A 106 8.05 -6.02 -2.17
CA ASP A 106 6.77 -6.28 -2.83
C ASP A 106 6.26 -7.72 -2.66
N ASP A 107 7.17 -8.62 -2.32
CA ASP A 107 6.96 -10.07 -2.27
C ASP A 107 6.32 -10.50 -0.94
N ILE A 108 5.27 -11.29 -1.03
CA ILE A 108 4.60 -11.87 0.14
C ILE A 108 5.43 -13.01 0.74
N TYR A 109 6.22 -13.70 -0.08
CA TYR A 109 7.10 -14.80 0.26
C TYR A 109 8.52 -14.60 -0.32
N PRO A 110 9.29 -13.58 0.13
CA PRO A 110 10.58 -13.13 -0.49
C PRO A 110 11.75 -14.14 -0.43
N LEU A 111 11.49 -15.35 0.05
CA LEU A 111 12.46 -16.44 0.13
C LEU A 111 11.96 -17.71 -0.59
N THR A 112 10.79 -17.65 -1.25
CA THR A 112 10.12 -18.77 -1.91
C THR A 112 9.74 -18.39 -3.34
N PRO A 113 10.52 -18.84 -4.35
CA PRO A 113 10.31 -18.38 -5.71
C PRO A 113 8.90 -18.63 -6.22
N TYR A 114 8.25 -17.57 -6.69
CA TYR A 114 6.97 -17.60 -7.37
C TYR A 114 7.16 -17.92 -8.86
N GLU A 115 6.83 -19.15 -9.24
CA GLU A 115 6.81 -19.53 -10.66
C GLU A 115 5.49 -19.08 -11.32
N PHE A 116 5.52 -17.99 -12.07
CA PHE A 116 4.37 -17.55 -12.86
C PHE A 116 4.13 -18.49 -14.05
N GLU A 117 3.31 -19.54 -13.85
CA GLU A 117 3.06 -20.57 -14.86
C GLU A 117 2.17 -20.08 -16.02
N SER A 118 1.11 -19.30 -15.74
CA SER A 118 0.21 -18.73 -16.74
C SER A 118 -0.80 -17.76 -16.12
N ALA A 119 -1.07 -16.63 -16.80
CA ALA A 119 -2.21 -15.77 -16.49
C ALA A 119 -3.49 -16.25 -17.19
N TYR A 120 -4.63 -16.27 -16.51
CA TYR A 120 -5.94 -16.39 -17.12
C TYR A 120 -6.33 -15.10 -17.84
N PHE A 121 -7.14 -15.20 -18.90
CA PHE A 121 -7.52 -14.04 -19.73
C PHE A 121 -8.16 -12.88 -18.93
N TRP A 122 -8.91 -13.17 -17.86
CA TRP A 122 -9.52 -12.12 -17.02
C TRP A 122 -8.51 -11.40 -16.11
N GLU A 123 -7.29 -11.92 -15.95
CA GLU A 123 -6.23 -11.32 -15.13
C GLU A 123 -5.47 -10.20 -15.86
N ILE A 124 -5.76 -10.01 -17.15
CA ILE A 124 -5.07 -9.07 -18.05
C ILE A 124 -6.05 -8.29 -18.95
N VAL A 125 -7.27 -8.03 -18.47
CA VAL A 125 -8.30 -7.26 -19.18
C VAL A 125 -8.61 -5.95 -18.46
N ASP A 126 -8.77 -4.88 -19.25
CA ASP A 126 -9.16 -3.55 -18.79
C ASP A 126 -10.60 -3.30 -19.27
N TYR A 127 -11.42 -2.65 -18.45
CA TYR A 127 -12.81 -2.37 -18.85
C TYR A 127 -12.94 -0.98 -19.47
N ASP A 128 -13.14 -0.90 -20.78
CA ASP A 128 -13.40 0.35 -21.46
C ASP A 128 -14.84 0.82 -21.16
N SER A 129 -14.95 1.75 -20.21
CA SER A 129 -16.24 2.30 -19.80
C SER A 129 -16.91 3.18 -20.86
N GLU A 130 -16.17 3.69 -21.84
CA GLU A 130 -16.74 4.50 -22.93
C GLU A 130 -17.41 3.62 -23.98
N ASN A 131 -16.81 2.46 -24.26
CA ASN A 131 -17.29 1.52 -25.28
C ASN A 131 -18.08 0.32 -24.71
N ASP A 132 -18.20 0.21 -23.39
CA ASP A 132 -18.92 -0.86 -22.68
C ASP A 132 -18.41 -2.27 -23.04
N GLU A 133 -17.08 -2.39 -23.16
CA GLU A 133 -16.43 -3.63 -23.57
C GLU A 133 -15.16 -3.93 -22.75
N TRP A 134 -14.92 -5.22 -22.53
CA TRP A 134 -13.65 -5.70 -22.01
C TRP A 134 -12.63 -5.67 -23.14
N VAL A 135 -11.59 -4.86 -22.97
CA VAL A 135 -10.44 -4.87 -23.87
C VAL A 135 -9.34 -5.70 -23.22
N THR A 136 -8.45 -6.28 -24.03
CA THR A 136 -7.18 -6.76 -23.46
C THR A 136 -6.56 -5.55 -22.77
N GLY A 137 -6.34 -5.68 -21.46
CA GLY A 137 -5.69 -4.68 -20.63
C GLY A 137 -4.31 -4.40 -21.17
N PRO A 138 -3.65 -3.34 -20.68
CA PRO A 138 -2.49 -2.73 -21.33
C PRO A 138 -1.63 -3.84 -21.89
N TYR A 139 -1.45 -3.84 -23.24
CA TYR A 139 -0.57 -4.80 -23.91
C TYR A 139 0.62 -5.00 -22.98
N PHE A 140 1.12 -6.21 -22.72
CA PHE A 140 2.30 -6.41 -21.85
C PHE A 140 3.53 -5.50 -22.15
N ALA A 141 3.46 -4.68 -23.22
CA ALA A 141 4.31 -3.53 -23.51
C ALA A 141 4.03 -2.22 -22.71
N ASP A 142 2.95 -2.11 -21.93
CA ASP A 142 2.50 -0.90 -21.20
C ASP A 142 2.46 -1.08 -19.67
N PHE A 143 2.62 -2.31 -19.14
CA PHE A 143 3.16 -2.48 -17.79
C PHE A 143 4.68 -2.29 -17.89
N ASP A 144 5.25 -1.44 -17.03
CA ASP A 144 6.68 -1.11 -17.12
C ASP A 144 7.58 -2.34 -16.91
N ASN A 145 7.05 -3.44 -16.34
CA ASN A 145 7.79 -4.69 -16.13
C ASN A 145 6.87 -5.91 -15.85
N VAL A 146 7.26 -7.12 -16.29
CA VAL A 146 6.59 -8.39 -15.93
C VAL A 146 6.48 -8.59 -14.41
N ARG A 147 7.40 -7.96 -13.67
CA ARG A 147 7.45 -7.93 -12.21
C ARG A 147 6.15 -7.43 -11.58
N GLU A 148 5.63 -6.29 -12.04
CA GLU A 148 4.44 -5.68 -11.44
C GLU A 148 3.21 -6.59 -11.58
N VAL A 149 3.09 -7.30 -12.70
CA VAL A 149 2.03 -8.29 -12.90
C VAL A 149 2.18 -9.47 -11.95
N ALA A 150 3.40 -9.97 -11.74
CA ALA A 150 3.66 -11.07 -10.81
C ALA A 150 3.26 -10.68 -9.37
N SER A 151 3.66 -9.49 -8.89
CA SER A 151 3.28 -9.00 -7.56
C SER A 151 1.77 -8.83 -7.39
N ILE A 152 1.06 -8.30 -8.40
CA ILE A 152 -0.41 -8.18 -8.37
C ILE A 152 -1.05 -9.57 -8.25
N MET A 153 -0.57 -10.55 -9.01
CA MET A 153 -1.10 -11.91 -8.98
C MET A 153 -0.83 -12.62 -7.65
N GLU A 154 0.35 -12.43 -7.09
CA GLU A 154 0.69 -12.97 -5.78
C GLU A 154 -0.24 -12.42 -4.68
N ARG A 155 -0.47 -11.09 -4.67
CA ARG A 155 -1.46 -10.44 -3.78
C ARG A 155 -2.86 -11.00 -3.97
N PHE A 156 -3.29 -11.23 -5.20
CA PHE A 156 -4.58 -11.84 -5.49
C PHE A 156 -4.69 -13.24 -4.86
N TYR A 157 -3.73 -14.14 -5.11
CA TYR A 157 -3.78 -15.50 -4.58
C TYR A 157 -3.69 -15.56 -3.05
N TYR A 158 -2.85 -14.71 -2.45
CA TYR A 158 -2.78 -14.56 -1.00
C TYR A 158 -4.13 -14.12 -0.40
N ASN A 159 -4.78 -13.12 -1.00
CA ASN A 159 -6.09 -12.64 -0.56
C ASN A 159 -7.20 -13.67 -0.75
N ASP A 160 -7.19 -14.39 -1.88
CA ASP A 160 -8.13 -15.44 -2.20
C ASP A 160 -8.05 -16.61 -1.21
N ASP A 161 -6.84 -17.00 -0.78
CA ASP A 161 -6.67 -18.02 0.25
C ASP A 161 -7.20 -17.55 1.61
N ILE A 162 -6.95 -16.29 2.00
CA ILE A 162 -7.54 -15.70 3.21
C ILE A 162 -9.08 -15.75 3.15
N GLU A 163 -9.67 -15.30 2.05
CA GLU A 163 -11.12 -15.22 1.88
C GLU A 163 -11.78 -16.60 1.95
N LYS A 164 -11.20 -17.59 1.26
CA LYS A 164 -11.65 -19.00 1.29
C LYS A 164 -11.59 -19.62 2.68
N ASN A 165 -10.59 -19.25 3.49
CA ASN A 165 -10.39 -19.79 4.83
C ASN A 165 -11.15 -19.02 5.93
N SER A 166 -11.65 -17.82 5.66
CA SER A 166 -12.19 -16.92 6.70
C SER A 166 -13.72 -16.78 6.74
N ASN A 167 -14.44 -17.26 5.72
CA ASN A 167 -15.89 -17.07 5.56
C ASN A 167 -16.33 -15.63 5.88
N LEU A 168 -15.88 -14.68 5.04
CA LEU A 168 -16.07 -13.25 5.27
C LEU A 168 -17.55 -12.89 5.43
N GLY A 169 -17.89 -12.25 6.55
CA GLY A 169 -19.21 -11.71 6.86
C GLY A 169 -19.46 -10.36 6.19
N TYR A 170 -20.21 -9.48 6.84
CA TYR A 170 -20.13 -8.04 6.54
C TYR A 170 -18.88 -7.47 7.21
N ILE A 171 -18.18 -6.56 6.54
CA ILE A 171 -16.96 -5.94 7.05
C ILE A 171 -17.33 -4.61 7.66
N ASN A 172 -17.29 -4.52 9.00
CA ASN A 172 -17.68 -3.31 9.74
C ASN A 172 -16.48 -2.44 10.15
N GLU A 173 -15.29 -3.03 10.21
CA GLU A 173 -14.05 -2.32 10.54
C GLU A 173 -12.91 -2.94 9.72
N GLN A 174 -12.33 -2.18 8.79
CA GLN A 174 -11.24 -2.66 7.94
C GLN A 174 -9.95 -2.99 8.71
N ASN A 175 -9.80 -2.46 9.93
CA ASN A 175 -8.63 -2.69 10.79
C ASN A 175 -8.67 -4.03 11.54
N ASN A 176 -9.74 -4.81 11.38
CA ASN A 176 -9.89 -6.10 12.04
C ASN A 176 -9.53 -7.28 11.11
N PRO A 177 -8.97 -8.37 11.67
CA PRO A 177 -8.75 -9.59 10.91
C PRO A 177 -10.06 -10.18 10.34
N PRO A 178 -9.98 -10.84 9.17
CA PRO A 178 -8.77 -11.04 8.38
C PRO A 178 -8.45 -9.89 7.42
N VAL A 179 -9.35 -8.90 7.29
CA VAL A 179 -9.29 -7.85 6.26
C VAL A 179 -8.05 -6.98 6.41
N ASN A 180 -7.64 -6.68 7.64
CA ASN A 180 -6.42 -5.90 7.89
C ASN A 180 -5.12 -6.60 7.48
N GLY A 181 -5.16 -7.89 7.17
CA GLY A 181 -4.02 -8.64 6.67
C GLY A 181 -4.05 -8.85 5.16
N MET A 182 -5.16 -8.50 4.49
CA MET A 182 -5.31 -8.64 3.03
C MET A 182 -4.55 -7.53 2.31
N LYS A 183 -3.81 -7.87 1.25
CA LYS A 183 -2.93 -6.98 0.52
C LYS A 183 -3.70 -6.14 -0.50
N TYR A 184 -3.27 -4.90 -0.71
CA TYR A 184 -3.78 -4.08 -1.80
C TYR A 184 -2.81 -2.94 -2.13
N GLY A 185 -2.13 -3.04 -3.27
CA GLY A 185 -1.04 -2.15 -3.69
C GLY A 185 0.33 -2.48 -3.11
N HIS A 186 1.34 -1.71 -3.53
CA HIS A 186 2.72 -1.73 -3.02
C HIS A 186 2.72 -1.26 -1.55
N GLU A 187 3.34 -2.01 -0.63
CA GLU A 187 3.42 -1.76 0.83
C GLU A 187 2.10 -1.74 1.64
N TYR A 188 0.93 -1.53 1.02
CA TYR A 188 -0.31 -1.32 1.77
C TYR A 188 -1.15 -2.59 1.95
N THR A 189 -1.86 -2.64 3.07
CA THR A 189 -2.96 -3.59 3.27
C THR A 189 -4.32 -2.90 3.11
N MET A 190 -5.38 -3.70 3.07
CA MET A 190 -6.75 -3.18 2.99
C MET A 190 -7.16 -2.39 4.25
N ASP A 191 -6.41 -2.46 5.35
CA ASP A 191 -6.63 -1.58 6.52
C ASP A 191 -6.33 -0.10 6.22
N TYR A 192 -5.47 0.19 5.26
CA TYR A 192 -5.05 1.54 4.90
C TYR A 192 -5.82 2.03 3.66
N ASN A 193 -5.83 1.23 2.58
CA ASN A 193 -6.34 1.67 1.27
C ASN A 193 -7.58 0.91 0.76
N GLY A 194 -8.13 -0.01 1.56
CA GLY A 194 -9.18 -0.93 1.11
C GLY A 194 -10.62 -0.43 1.21
N CYS A 195 -10.87 0.79 1.68
CA CYS A 195 -12.23 1.21 2.06
C CYS A 195 -13.23 1.21 0.89
N GLU A 196 -12.79 1.53 -0.34
CA GLU A 196 -13.58 1.43 -1.57
C GLU A 196 -13.94 -0.02 -1.90
N LEU A 197 -12.96 -0.93 -1.83
CA LEU A 197 -13.10 -2.37 -2.12
C LEU A 197 -14.14 -2.98 -1.15
N ILE A 198 -13.97 -2.66 0.13
CA ILE A 198 -14.82 -3.11 1.24
C ILE A 198 -16.25 -2.56 1.10
N ALA A 199 -16.39 -1.31 0.65
CA ALA A 199 -17.70 -0.72 0.41
C ALA A 199 -18.42 -1.39 -0.76
N ILE A 200 -17.72 -1.71 -1.86
CA ILE A 200 -18.26 -2.49 -2.98
C ILE A 200 -18.73 -3.85 -2.46
N TYR A 201 -17.84 -4.59 -1.79
CA TYR A 201 -18.14 -5.91 -1.25
C TYR A 201 -19.39 -5.91 -0.35
N ASN A 202 -19.44 -5.00 0.63
CA ASN A 202 -20.59 -4.87 1.53
C ASN A 202 -21.87 -4.48 0.79
N ALA A 203 -21.80 -3.54 -0.15
CA ALA A 203 -22.97 -3.09 -0.88
C ALA A 203 -23.53 -4.18 -1.81
N LEU A 204 -22.68 -4.93 -2.49
CA LEU A 204 -23.10 -6.10 -3.27
C LEU A 204 -23.76 -7.14 -2.36
N LYS A 205 -23.14 -7.45 -1.22
CA LYS A 205 -23.71 -8.39 -0.23
C LYS A 205 -25.08 -7.95 0.30
N LEU A 206 -25.25 -6.66 0.57
CA LEU A 206 -26.54 -6.06 0.99
C LEU A 206 -27.62 -6.19 -0.09
N THR A 207 -27.24 -6.10 -1.37
CA THR A 207 -28.13 -6.36 -2.52
C THR A 207 -28.29 -7.84 -2.85
N ARG A 208 -27.75 -8.75 -2.00
CA ARG A 208 -27.73 -10.21 -2.20
C ARG A 208 -27.00 -10.65 -3.45
N LYS A 209 -26.10 -9.81 -3.96
CA LYS A 209 -25.10 -10.16 -4.96
C LYS A 209 -23.85 -10.58 -4.20
N GLN A 210 -23.08 -11.50 -4.75
CA GLN A 210 -21.81 -11.92 -4.17
C GLN A 210 -20.71 -11.68 -5.18
N HIS A 211 -19.59 -11.23 -4.66
CA HIS A 211 -18.37 -11.01 -5.37
C HIS A 211 -17.24 -11.08 -4.33
N ASP A 212 -16.14 -11.68 -4.70
CA ASP A 212 -15.04 -11.97 -3.79
C ASP A 212 -14.21 -10.69 -3.60
N LEU A 213 -13.83 -10.39 -2.36
CA LEU A 213 -13.05 -9.19 -2.05
C LEU A 213 -11.67 -9.24 -2.72
N SER A 214 -11.10 -10.44 -2.87
CA SER A 214 -9.86 -10.66 -3.64
C SER A 214 -10.00 -10.25 -5.11
N GLU A 215 -11.11 -10.57 -5.76
CA GLU A 215 -11.38 -10.20 -7.16
C GLU A 215 -11.62 -8.69 -7.31
N ILE A 216 -12.35 -8.07 -6.37
CA ILE A 216 -12.53 -6.60 -6.34
C ILE A 216 -11.16 -5.91 -6.23
N ALA A 217 -10.26 -6.42 -5.36
CA ALA A 217 -8.92 -5.87 -5.17
C ALA A 217 -8.06 -5.98 -6.43
N LEU A 218 -8.02 -7.18 -7.05
CA LEU A 218 -7.32 -7.42 -8.30
C LEU A 218 -7.75 -6.44 -9.39
N GLU A 219 -9.06 -6.30 -9.60
CA GLU A 219 -9.58 -5.40 -10.63
C GLU A 219 -9.25 -3.94 -10.34
N PHE A 220 -9.27 -3.51 -9.08
CA PHE A 220 -8.86 -2.16 -8.73
C PHE A 220 -7.36 -1.93 -8.98
N GLU A 221 -6.49 -2.89 -8.67
CA GLU A 221 -5.05 -2.76 -8.94
C GLU A 221 -4.77 -2.59 -10.44
N ILE A 222 -5.34 -3.46 -11.29
CA ILE A 222 -5.08 -3.43 -12.74
C ILE A 222 -5.78 -2.26 -13.47
N ASN A 223 -6.88 -1.73 -12.90
CA ASN A 223 -7.68 -0.67 -13.54
C ASN A 223 -7.40 0.74 -12.96
N GLY A 224 -6.29 0.93 -12.25
CA GLY A 224 -5.87 2.25 -11.75
C GLY A 224 -6.66 2.76 -10.54
N GLY A 225 -7.23 1.85 -9.75
CA GLY A 225 -7.96 2.11 -8.51
C GLY A 225 -7.14 2.87 -7.46
N MET A 226 -5.81 2.78 -7.50
CA MET A 226 -4.91 3.47 -6.57
C MET A 226 -4.49 4.88 -7.03
N SER A 227 -4.87 5.30 -8.25
CA SER A 227 -4.46 6.59 -8.80
C SER A 227 -5.30 7.75 -8.27
N MET A 228 -4.67 8.70 -7.57
CA MET A 228 -5.30 9.92 -7.07
C MET A 228 -5.46 10.96 -8.20
N THR A 229 -6.50 10.83 -9.03
CA THR A 229 -6.68 11.70 -10.20
C THR A 229 -6.89 13.17 -9.83
N THR A 230 -6.58 14.08 -10.77
CA THR A 230 -6.87 15.52 -10.59
C THR A 230 -8.36 15.78 -10.35
N GLN A 231 -9.25 14.97 -10.92
CA GLN A 231 -10.69 15.00 -10.63
C GLN A 231 -10.96 14.79 -9.14
N LEU A 232 -10.38 13.74 -8.55
CA LEU A 232 -10.52 13.46 -7.11
C LEU A 232 -9.92 14.58 -6.26
N LEU A 233 -8.68 14.97 -6.52
CA LEU A 233 -7.99 15.99 -5.73
C LEU A 233 -8.74 17.33 -5.76
N SER A 234 -9.35 17.70 -6.90
CA SER A 234 -10.14 18.93 -7.02
C SER A 234 -11.39 18.99 -6.11
N THR A 235 -11.80 17.87 -5.51
CA THR A 235 -12.95 17.81 -4.58
C THR A 235 -12.61 18.26 -3.16
N HIS A 236 -11.32 18.39 -2.80
CA HIS A 236 -10.90 18.91 -1.50
C HIS A 236 -10.43 20.37 -1.57
N SER A 237 -10.78 21.15 -0.55
CA SER A 237 -10.48 22.58 -0.49
C SER A 237 -8.97 22.88 -0.54
N SER A 238 -8.14 22.02 0.07
CA SER A 238 -6.67 22.13 0.07
C SER A 238 -6.03 22.13 -1.32
N PHE A 239 -6.71 21.58 -2.34
CA PHE A 239 -6.18 21.52 -3.71
C PHE A 239 -6.79 22.55 -4.66
N SER A 240 -7.76 23.35 -4.18
CA SER A 240 -8.46 24.35 -5.01
C SER A 240 -7.56 25.41 -5.63
N SER A 241 -6.33 25.58 -5.13
CA SER A 241 -5.32 26.54 -5.58
C SER A 241 -4.02 25.90 -6.07
N VAL A 242 -3.93 24.56 -6.12
CA VAL A 242 -2.70 23.84 -6.51
C VAL A 242 -2.67 23.65 -8.03
N PRO A 243 -1.64 24.12 -8.74
CA PRO A 243 -1.50 23.90 -10.18
C PRO A 243 -1.42 22.41 -10.52
N SER A 244 -2.05 22.00 -11.62
CA SER A 244 -2.10 20.58 -12.06
C SER A 244 -0.73 19.92 -12.23
N THR A 245 0.31 20.70 -12.48
CA THR A 245 1.70 20.22 -12.60
C THR A 245 2.34 19.81 -11.27
N GLN A 246 1.88 20.35 -10.13
CA GLN A 246 2.35 19.95 -8.79
C GLN A 246 1.56 18.77 -8.21
N LEU A 247 0.37 18.49 -8.75
CA LEU A 247 -0.46 17.36 -8.33
C LEU A 247 0.11 16.00 -8.78
N GLY A 248 0.94 15.97 -9.83
CA GLY A 248 1.45 14.73 -10.44
C GLY A 248 2.23 13.79 -9.52
N ILE A 249 2.91 14.32 -8.49
CA ILE A 249 3.64 13.50 -7.49
C ILE A 249 2.66 12.82 -6.51
N ILE A 250 1.59 13.53 -6.13
CA ILE A 250 0.54 13.04 -5.21
C ILE A 250 -0.35 12.00 -5.91
N VAL A 251 -0.48 12.09 -7.23
CA VAL A 251 -1.35 11.22 -8.05
C VAL A 251 -0.94 9.75 -7.99
N LYS A 252 0.35 9.45 -7.80
CA LYS A 252 0.92 8.10 -7.97
C LYS A 252 1.02 7.25 -6.70
N SER A 253 0.83 7.82 -5.52
CA SER A 253 1.23 7.15 -4.26
C SER A 253 0.12 6.42 -3.51
N GLY A 254 -1.15 6.47 -3.98
CA GLY A 254 -2.28 5.89 -3.23
C GLY A 254 -2.46 6.47 -1.82
N TYR A 255 -1.77 7.56 -1.49
CA TYR A 255 -1.50 8.03 -0.12
C TYR A 255 -2.76 8.41 0.70
N PHE A 256 -3.91 8.57 0.05
CA PHE A 256 -5.14 8.98 0.72
C PHE A 256 -6.22 7.89 0.76
N GLY A 257 -6.01 6.72 0.14
CA GLY A 257 -7.01 5.68 -0.08
C GLY A 257 -7.06 5.22 -1.54
N SER A 258 -8.13 4.54 -1.95
CA SER A 258 -8.40 4.27 -3.36
C SER A 258 -9.26 5.37 -3.99
N ASN A 259 -9.26 5.45 -5.31
CA ASN A 259 -10.04 6.41 -6.06
C ASN A 259 -11.52 5.99 -6.11
N PRO A 260 -12.43 6.73 -5.45
CA PRO A 260 -13.84 6.34 -5.40
C PRO A 260 -14.55 6.48 -6.76
N PHE A 261 -13.95 7.17 -7.75
CA PHE A 261 -14.51 7.22 -9.10
C PHE A 261 -14.35 5.89 -9.87
N CYS A 262 -13.41 5.03 -9.47
CA CYS A 262 -13.22 3.70 -10.07
C CYS A 262 -14.35 2.72 -9.70
N ILE A 263 -15.13 2.99 -8.65
CA ILE A 263 -16.29 2.17 -8.26
C ILE A 263 -17.31 2.07 -9.39
N ARG A 264 -17.59 3.18 -10.11
CA ARG A 264 -18.49 3.18 -11.29
C ARG A 264 -18.02 2.18 -12.35
N ARG A 265 -16.72 2.18 -12.62
CA ARG A 265 -16.08 1.34 -13.63
C ARG A 265 -16.28 -0.13 -13.28
N TYR A 266 -15.96 -0.50 -12.04
CA TYR A 266 -16.15 -1.85 -11.53
C TYR A 266 -17.62 -2.30 -11.62
N LEU A 267 -18.55 -1.50 -11.10
CA LEU A 267 -19.98 -1.85 -11.13
C LEU A 267 -20.50 -2.05 -12.56
N ASN A 268 -20.06 -1.21 -13.51
CA ASN A 268 -20.43 -1.33 -14.91
C ASN A 268 -19.84 -2.59 -15.56
N ALA A 269 -18.56 -2.87 -15.30
CA ALA A 269 -17.84 -4.04 -15.84
C ALA A 269 -18.54 -5.37 -15.50
N HIS A 270 -19.09 -5.44 -14.27
CA HIS A 270 -19.87 -6.59 -13.77
C HIS A 270 -21.38 -6.48 -14.00
N LYS A 271 -21.83 -5.48 -14.77
CA LYS A 271 -23.25 -5.26 -15.12
C LYS A 271 -24.15 -5.09 -13.89
N PHE A 272 -23.59 -4.59 -12.80
CA PHE A 272 -24.37 -4.18 -11.64
C PHE A 272 -25.04 -2.84 -11.95
N ALA A 273 -26.36 -2.87 -12.13
CA ALA A 273 -27.15 -1.67 -12.30
C ALA A 273 -26.86 -0.69 -11.16
N ASN A 274 -26.52 0.55 -11.53
CA ASN A 274 -26.12 1.59 -10.59
C ASN A 274 -26.41 3.01 -11.12
N GLU A 275 -26.60 3.95 -10.22
CA GLU A 275 -26.60 5.40 -10.47
C GLU A 275 -25.49 6.06 -9.64
N GLN A 276 -24.90 7.15 -10.13
CA GLN A 276 -23.81 7.89 -9.47
C GLN A 276 -24.15 9.36 -9.47
N THR A 277 -23.86 10.06 -8.38
CA THR A 277 -23.90 11.52 -8.33
C THR A 277 -22.77 12.08 -7.48
N ASN A 278 -22.34 13.30 -7.83
CA ASN A 278 -21.40 14.11 -7.03
C ASN A 278 -22.15 15.16 -6.19
N SER A 279 -23.49 15.07 -6.11
CA SER A 279 -24.34 15.94 -5.31
C SER A 279 -24.96 15.18 -4.15
N LEU A 280 -24.62 15.57 -2.92
CA LEU A 280 -25.21 14.99 -1.70
C LEU A 280 -26.73 15.13 -1.69
N SER A 281 -27.27 16.26 -2.17
CA SER A 281 -28.72 16.50 -2.19
C SER A 281 -29.44 15.62 -3.20
N GLU A 282 -28.78 15.28 -4.31
CA GLU A 282 -29.31 14.34 -5.29
C GLU A 282 -29.27 12.91 -4.73
N LEU A 283 -28.14 12.49 -4.14
CA LEU A 283 -28.02 11.18 -3.51
C LEU A 283 -29.06 10.99 -2.40
N GLN A 284 -29.27 12.03 -1.59
CA GLN A 284 -30.28 12.05 -0.53
C GLN A 284 -31.70 11.89 -1.09
N SER A 285 -31.97 12.41 -2.30
CA SER A 285 -33.29 12.27 -2.94
C SER A 285 -33.59 10.83 -3.39
N TRP A 286 -32.56 9.98 -3.50
CA TRP A 286 -32.70 8.57 -3.86
C TRP A 286 -32.95 7.66 -2.66
N VAL A 287 -32.76 8.17 -1.43
CA VAL A 287 -32.95 7.42 -0.18
C VAL A 287 -34.39 6.93 -0.06
N LYS A 288 -34.54 5.61 -0.04
CA LYS A 288 -35.80 4.90 0.14
C LYS A 288 -35.55 3.58 0.87
N PRO A 289 -36.54 3.06 1.63
CA PRO A 289 -36.42 1.78 2.32
C PRO A 289 -35.90 0.65 1.41
N GLY A 290 -34.88 -0.07 1.90
CA GLY A 290 -34.18 -1.13 1.17
C GLY A 290 -33.13 -0.64 0.18
N GLY A 291 -32.99 0.67 -0.02
CA GLY A 291 -31.94 1.24 -0.88
C GLY A 291 -30.55 1.00 -0.32
N VAL A 292 -29.62 0.61 -1.20
CA VAL A 292 -28.21 0.37 -0.87
C VAL A 292 -27.36 1.39 -1.61
N PHE A 293 -26.41 1.97 -0.89
CA PHE A 293 -25.56 3.04 -1.37
C PHE A 293 -24.10 2.77 -1.05
N ILE A 294 -23.20 3.35 -1.83
CA ILE A 294 -21.80 3.55 -1.46
C ILE A 294 -21.57 5.06 -1.37
N VAL A 295 -20.93 5.51 -0.30
CA VAL A 295 -20.68 6.92 -0.02
C VAL A 295 -19.19 7.12 0.20
N SER A 296 -18.60 8.04 -0.57
CA SER A 296 -17.20 8.44 -0.43
C SER A 296 -17.10 9.89 0.02
N CYS A 297 -16.21 10.15 0.96
CA CYS A 297 -16.06 11.47 1.56
C CYS A 297 -14.63 11.71 2.06
N TRP A 298 -14.22 12.97 2.12
CA TRP A 298 -13.03 13.36 2.88
C TRP A 298 -13.34 13.31 4.37
N ASN A 299 -12.43 12.74 5.17
CA ASN A 299 -12.62 12.63 6.62
C ASN A 299 -12.60 13.99 7.33
N SER A 300 -12.03 15.01 6.69
CA SER A 300 -12.10 16.41 7.13
C SER A 300 -12.36 17.31 5.92
N LYS A 301 -13.03 18.45 6.13
CA LYS A 301 -13.16 19.52 5.12
C LYS A 301 -11.92 20.41 4.99
N GLU A 302 -11.08 20.40 6.03
CA GLU A 302 -9.99 21.38 6.21
C GLU A 302 -8.62 20.71 6.18
N ASP A 303 -8.51 19.51 6.75
CA ASP A 303 -7.24 18.81 6.97
C ASP A 303 -7.17 17.51 6.17
N ILE A 304 -6.42 17.57 5.06
CA ILE A 304 -6.26 16.46 4.12
C ILE A 304 -5.49 15.27 4.73
N SER A 305 -4.76 15.46 5.83
CA SER A 305 -3.98 14.38 6.47
C SER A 305 -4.87 13.26 7.03
N TYR A 306 -6.17 13.49 7.18
CA TYR A 306 -7.13 12.46 7.58
C TYR A 306 -7.60 11.56 6.43
N GLY A 307 -7.17 11.82 5.20
CA GLY A 307 -7.51 11.01 4.03
C GLY A 307 -9.00 11.06 3.65
N LEU A 308 -9.36 10.23 2.68
CA LEU A 308 -10.75 9.96 2.34
C LEU A 308 -11.24 8.69 3.04
N HIS A 309 -12.54 8.46 2.98
CA HIS A 309 -13.16 7.25 3.48
C HIS A 309 -14.38 6.90 2.64
N THR A 310 -14.51 5.61 2.32
CA THR A 310 -15.61 5.04 1.55
C THR A 310 -16.26 3.91 2.32
N PHE A 311 -17.60 3.91 2.35
CA PHE A 311 -18.38 2.95 3.12
C PHE A 311 -19.73 2.65 2.47
N ALA A 312 -20.29 1.48 2.77
CA ALA A 312 -21.61 1.09 2.30
C ALA A 312 -22.70 1.59 3.26
N VAL A 313 -23.88 1.88 2.73
CA VAL A 313 -25.05 2.34 3.50
C VAL A 313 -26.29 1.59 3.06
N ILE A 314 -27.12 1.16 4.01
CA ILE A 314 -28.45 0.64 3.74
C ILE A 314 -29.52 1.46 4.44
N CYS A 315 -30.61 1.75 3.73
CA CYS A 315 -31.80 2.35 4.30
C CYS A 315 -32.73 1.26 4.84
N ASN A 316 -32.99 1.25 6.15
CA ASN A 316 -33.86 0.29 6.80
C ASN A 316 -35.35 0.56 6.46
N ASN A 317 -36.25 -0.30 6.91
CA ASN A 317 -37.70 -0.17 6.63
C ASN A 317 -38.34 1.08 7.27
N GLN A 318 -37.68 1.69 8.25
CA GLN A 318 -38.11 2.90 8.94
C GLN A 318 -37.55 4.18 8.28
N GLY A 319 -36.74 4.04 7.23
CA GLY A 319 -36.10 5.15 6.54
C GLY A 319 -34.77 5.60 7.15
N GLN A 320 -34.29 4.94 8.20
CA GLN A 320 -33.00 5.25 8.81
C GLN A 320 -31.87 4.56 8.06
N LEU A 321 -30.70 5.17 8.10
CA LEU A 321 -29.50 4.73 7.41
C LEU A 321 -28.57 4.03 8.38
N ARG A 322 -28.02 2.88 7.97
CA ARG A 322 -26.97 2.17 8.68
C ARG A 322 -25.75 2.03 7.78
N THR A 323 -24.57 2.29 8.34
CA THR A 323 -23.29 2.16 7.64
C THR A 323 -22.68 0.77 7.84
N TYR A 324 -21.80 0.40 6.92
CA TYR A 324 -20.86 -0.71 7.05
C TYR A 324 -19.47 -0.19 6.66
N ASN A 325 -18.51 -0.35 7.57
CA ASN A 325 -17.22 0.31 7.55
C ASN A 325 -17.35 1.84 7.73
N GLY A 326 -18.31 2.37 8.49
CA GLY A 326 -18.62 3.81 8.55
C GLY A 326 -17.90 4.63 9.62
N TYR A 327 -17.20 3.97 10.56
CA TYR A 327 -16.59 4.42 11.83
C TYR A 327 -17.34 3.92 13.08
N ASP A 328 -18.67 3.98 13.09
CA ASP A 328 -19.51 3.36 14.12
C ASP A 328 -20.77 2.75 13.49
N ASP A 329 -20.69 1.47 13.15
CA ASP A 329 -21.78 0.74 12.47
C ASP A 329 -22.90 0.27 13.42
N SER A 330 -22.84 0.69 14.69
CA SER A 330 -23.91 0.49 15.66
C SER A 330 -24.95 1.62 15.63
N ILE A 331 -24.63 2.75 14.99
CA ILE A 331 -25.49 3.93 14.92
C ILE A 331 -26.42 3.83 13.70
N GLU A 332 -27.68 4.22 13.90
CA GLU A 332 -28.62 4.51 12.82
C GLU A 332 -28.78 6.03 12.67
N TYR A 333 -28.74 6.51 11.43
CA TYR A 333 -28.82 7.91 11.07
C TYR A 333 -30.13 8.23 10.38
N ASN A 334 -30.61 9.47 10.47
CA ASN A 334 -31.86 9.88 9.83
C ASN A 334 -31.66 10.24 8.35
N ASP A 335 -30.48 10.75 7.99
CA ASP A 335 -30.13 11.14 6.63
C ASP A 335 -28.61 11.11 6.38
N LEU A 336 -28.20 11.27 5.12
CA LEU A 336 -26.79 11.23 4.71
C LEU A 336 -26.00 12.44 5.23
N SER A 337 -26.66 13.57 5.50
CA SER A 337 -26.00 14.76 6.06
C SER A 337 -25.60 14.53 7.52
N GLU A 338 -26.43 13.79 8.27
CA GLU A 338 -26.11 13.36 9.63
C GLU A 338 -24.84 12.50 9.65
N ILE A 339 -24.74 11.49 8.78
CA ILE A 339 -23.55 10.64 8.64
C ILE A 339 -22.28 11.49 8.42
N LEU A 340 -22.33 12.47 7.52
CA LEU A 340 -21.18 13.32 7.21
C LEU A 340 -20.86 14.32 8.33
N SER A 341 -21.82 14.64 9.19
CA SER A 341 -21.62 15.59 10.30
C SER A 341 -20.91 14.97 11.52
N CYS A 342 -20.96 13.64 11.68
CA CYS A 342 -20.52 12.95 12.89
C CYS A 342 -18.99 12.94 13.11
N TYR A 343 -18.20 13.02 12.04
CA TYR A 343 -16.74 12.94 12.13
C TYR A 343 -16.07 14.15 11.45
N LYS A 344 -15.47 15.04 12.23
CA LYS A 344 -14.64 16.19 11.76
C LYS A 344 -15.23 16.99 10.58
N GLN A 345 -16.56 17.02 10.47
CA GLN A 345 -17.32 17.59 9.34
C GLN A 345 -16.84 17.08 7.98
N ARG A 346 -17.15 15.82 7.63
CA ARG A 346 -16.78 15.20 6.36
C ARG A 346 -17.26 16.01 5.15
N SER A 347 -16.49 15.98 4.07
CA SER A 347 -16.88 16.56 2.77
C SER A 347 -17.26 15.46 1.79
N PHE A 348 -18.48 15.52 1.25
CA PHE A 348 -18.94 14.56 0.24
C PHE A 348 -18.10 14.64 -1.04
N ILE A 349 -17.74 13.48 -1.60
CA ILE A 349 -17.01 13.37 -2.87
C ILE A 349 -17.96 12.89 -3.96
N THR A 350 -18.47 11.68 -3.79
CA THR A 350 -19.35 11.00 -4.74
C THR A 350 -20.15 9.92 -4.02
N GLY A 351 -21.24 9.48 -4.62
CA GLY A 351 -21.98 8.35 -4.10
C GLY A 351 -22.75 7.62 -5.18
N TYR A 352 -23.02 6.35 -4.87
CA TYR A 352 -23.59 5.37 -5.77
C TYR A 352 -24.86 4.81 -5.17
N TYR A 353 -25.89 4.62 -5.99
CA TYR A 353 -27.05 3.80 -5.65
C TYR A 353 -26.97 2.49 -6.43
N ILE A 354 -27.14 1.36 -5.73
CA ILE A 354 -27.07 0.02 -6.33
C ILE A 354 -28.45 -0.61 -6.26
N TYR A 355 -28.90 -1.17 -7.39
CA TYR A 355 -30.25 -1.73 -7.56
C TYR A 355 -30.34 -3.20 -7.16
#